data_AF-A0A7C2M2M5-F1
#
_entry.id   AF-A0A7C2M2M5-F1
#
_cell.length_a   1.000
_cell.length_b   1.000
_cell.length_c   1.000
_cell.angle_alpha   90.00
_cell.angle_beta   90.00
_cell.angle_gamma   90.00
#
_symmetry.space_group_name_H-M   'P 1'
#
loop_
_entity.id
_entity.type
_entity.pdbx_description
1 polymer ?
#
loop_
_entity_poly.entity_id
_entity_poly.type
_entity_poly.pdbx_seq_one_letter_code
_entity_poly.pdbx_strand_id
1 'polypeptide(L)'
;MKIGFVLALIASVSSCEKVKGLFDVDFDTTFSGELDIEIPESSLKSAEYHEFTSETDIDPLDDEDIAEYYDNIEEINVNTILATVVGVNKNDVVFKSGTFFQILDEADTATFTVQEDWPIVQGTSLTLGELGTDNYEKVELIVNRKKQFTIRAEGECTQKGVEITIDLGIRTTVIANPL
;
A
#
# COMPACT_ATOMS: atom_id res chain seq x y z
N MET A 1 21.03 5.34 -70.73
CA MET A 1 20.58 3.96 -70.96
C MET A 1 21.32 3.07 -69.97
N LYS A 2 20.59 2.47 -68.99
CA LYS A 2 20.85 1.18 -68.29
C LYS A 2 22.22 1.03 -67.57
N ILE A 3 22.42 0.68 -66.30
CA ILE A 3 21.80 -0.22 -65.29
C ILE A 3 22.64 0.10 -64.02
N GLY A 4 22.12 0.41 -62.82
CA GLY A 4 21.39 -0.49 -61.92
C GLY A 4 22.35 -1.45 -61.19
N PHE A 5 22.90 -1.07 -60.03
CA PHE A 5 23.45 -2.05 -59.09
C PHE A 5 23.17 -1.63 -57.64
N VAL A 6 22.07 -2.16 -57.11
CA VAL A 6 21.70 -2.15 -55.70
C VAL A 6 22.45 -3.31 -55.06
N LEU A 7 23.29 -3.02 -54.05
CA LEU A 7 23.89 -4.03 -53.20
C LEU A 7 23.33 -3.83 -51.79
N ALA A 8 22.36 -4.68 -51.49
CA ALA A 8 21.76 -4.83 -50.18
C ALA A 8 22.80 -5.38 -49.20
N LEU A 9 23.09 -4.62 -48.13
CA LEU A 9 23.73 -5.15 -46.94
C LEU A 9 22.62 -5.56 -45.98
N ILE A 10 22.54 -6.87 -45.79
CA ILE A 10 21.60 -7.60 -44.98
C ILE A 10 21.89 -7.23 -43.53
N ALA A 11 21.03 -6.43 -42.91
CA ALA A 11 21.09 -6.17 -41.48
C ALA A 11 20.68 -7.44 -40.74
N SER A 12 21.64 -8.32 -40.46
CA SER A 12 21.47 -9.40 -39.48
C SER A 12 21.64 -8.81 -38.08
N VAL A 13 20.62 -8.07 -37.61
CA VAL A 13 20.45 -7.76 -36.19
C VAL A 13 19.89 -8.99 -35.49
N SER A 14 20.72 -10.00 -35.27
CA SER A 14 20.43 -11.09 -34.34
C SER A 14 20.65 -10.59 -32.90
N SER A 15 19.88 -9.60 -32.48
CA SER A 15 19.90 -9.04 -31.13
C SER A 15 18.49 -8.69 -30.66
N CYS A 16 17.59 -9.68 -30.65
CA CYS A 16 16.26 -9.53 -30.06
C CYS A 16 16.15 -10.03 -28.62
N GLU A 17 17.22 -10.58 -28.02
CA GLU A 17 17.14 -11.11 -26.65
C GLU A 17 17.79 -10.21 -25.58
N LYS A 18 18.46 -9.11 -25.97
CA LYS A 18 19.21 -8.24 -25.03
C LYS A 18 18.68 -6.81 -24.89
N VAL A 19 17.52 -6.50 -25.47
CA VAL A 19 16.90 -5.16 -25.39
C VAL A 19 15.81 -5.09 -24.29
N LYS A 20 15.48 -6.22 -23.65
CA LYS A 20 14.41 -6.35 -22.65
C LYS A 20 14.60 -5.59 -21.32
N GLY A 21 15.70 -4.84 -21.14
CA GLY A 21 15.95 -4.09 -19.90
C GLY A 21 16.64 -2.75 -20.14
N LEU A 22 16.45 -2.16 -21.33
CA LEU A 22 16.99 -0.83 -21.65
C LEU A 22 15.89 0.24 -21.81
N PHE A 23 14.63 -0.14 -21.62
CA PHE A 23 13.48 0.75 -21.81
C PHE A 23 12.45 0.64 -20.69
N ASP A 24 12.76 -0.02 -19.57
CA ASP A 24 11.82 -0.19 -18.47
C ASP A 24 11.36 1.20 -17.99
N VAL A 25 10.05 1.32 -17.80
CA VAL A 25 9.41 2.53 -17.29
C VAL A 25 9.26 2.35 -15.81
N ASP A 26 9.94 3.22 -15.06
CA ASP A 26 9.82 3.30 -13.61
C ASP A 26 8.92 4.48 -13.26
N PHE A 27 7.89 4.23 -12.45
CA PHE A 27 7.03 5.29 -11.91
C PHE A 27 6.70 5.04 -10.45
N ASP A 28 6.56 6.12 -9.69
CA ASP A 28 6.15 6.05 -8.29
C ASP A 28 4.64 6.20 -8.19
N THR A 29 4.00 5.32 -7.41
CA THR A 29 2.58 5.45 -7.05
C THR A 29 2.38 5.22 -5.55
N THR A 30 1.18 5.49 -5.05
CA THR A 30 0.76 5.19 -3.69
C THR A 30 -0.59 4.51 -3.70
N PHE A 31 -0.64 3.28 -3.22
CA PHE A 31 -1.90 2.62 -2.89
C PHE A 31 -2.40 3.16 -1.55
N SER A 32 -3.49 3.92 -1.56
CA SER A 32 -4.04 4.59 -0.38
C SER A 32 -5.44 4.11 -0.04
N GLY A 33 -5.71 3.91 1.24
CA GLY A 33 -7.04 3.58 1.75
C GLY A 33 -7.36 4.31 3.04
N GLU A 34 -8.62 4.75 3.13
CA GLU A 34 -9.16 5.41 4.30
C GLU A 34 -9.79 4.38 5.25
N LEU A 35 -9.31 4.34 6.49
CA LEU A 35 -9.85 3.56 7.58
C LEU A 35 -10.68 4.48 8.48
N ASP A 36 -12.00 4.35 8.38
CA ASP A 36 -12.95 5.03 9.25
C ASP A 36 -13.23 4.19 10.50
N ILE A 37 -12.73 4.66 11.63
CA ILE A 37 -12.82 3.98 12.92
C ILE A 37 -13.88 4.69 13.76
N GLU A 38 -14.99 4.01 14.00
CA GLU A 38 -16.07 4.48 14.87
C GLU A 38 -16.13 3.63 16.14
N ILE A 39 -16.05 4.29 17.29
CA ILE A 39 -16.25 3.67 18.59
C ILE A 39 -17.53 4.24 19.20
N PRO A 40 -18.62 3.47 19.33
CA PRO A 40 -19.91 4.01 19.73
C PRO A 40 -19.95 4.42 21.21
N GLU A 41 -20.76 5.44 21.54
CA GLU A 41 -20.96 5.87 22.94
C GLU A 41 -21.59 4.80 23.85
N SER A 42 -22.30 3.85 23.24
CA SER A 42 -22.97 2.73 23.90
C SER A 42 -22.03 1.63 24.37
N SER A 43 -20.71 1.74 24.12
CA SER A 43 -19.73 0.85 24.70
C SER A 43 -19.88 0.80 26.24
N LEU A 44 -19.66 -0.39 26.82
CA LEU A 44 -19.89 -0.64 28.25
C LEU A 44 -19.20 0.43 29.10
N LYS A 45 -19.98 1.20 29.87
CA LYS A 45 -19.48 2.33 30.69
C LYS A 45 -18.37 1.96 31.68
N SER A 46 -18.22 0.66 31.99
CA SER A 46 -17.23 0.13 32.94
C SER A 46 -15.98 -0.43 32.28
N ALA A 47 -15.92 -0.50 30.94
CA ALA A 47 -14.72 -0.92 30.25
C ALA A 47 -13.71 0.23 30.28
N GLU A 48 -12.47 -0.07 30.68
CA GLU A 48 -11.36 0.90 30.71
C GLU A 48 -10.92 1.28 29.29
N TYR A 49 -11.10 0.37 28.35
CA TYR A 49 -10.76 0.51 26.93
C TYR A 49 -11.92 0.06 26.03
N HIS A 50 -11.88 0.48 24.78
CA HIS A 50 -12.93 0.23 23.81
C HIS A 50 -12.35 -0.33 22.51
N GLU A 51 -12.78 -1.53 22.16
CA GLU A 51 -12.35 -2.23 20.95
C GLU A 51 -12.87 -1.53 19.68
N PHE A 52 -12.09 -1.62 18.62
CA PHE A 52 -12.50 -1.20 17.28
C PHE A 52 -11.93 -2.14 16.21
N THR A 53 -12.62 -2.17 15.07
CA THR A 53 -12.12 -2.77 13.83
C THR A 53 -12.60 -1.90 12.68
N SER A 54 -11.71 -1.60 11.74
CA SER A 54 -12.02 -0.90 10.50
C SER A 54 -11.21 -1.53 9.38
N GLU A 55 -11.79 -1.65 8.21
CA GLU A 55 -11.13 -2.20 7.03
C GLU A 55 -11.66 -1.53 5.76
N THR A 56 -10.80 -1.48 4.75
CA THR A 56 -11.18 -1.06 3.40
C THR A 56 -10.37 -1.84 2.38
N ASP A 57 -10.95 -2.02 1.19
CA ASP A 57 -10.33 -2.74 0.10
C ASP A 57 -9.68 -1.77 -0.88
N ILE A 58 -8.52 -2.15 -1.39
CA ILE A 58 -7.78 -1.42 -2.42
C ILE A 58 -7.75 -2.26 -3.67
N ASP A 59 -8.21 -1.70 -4.79
CA ASP A 59 -7.95 -2.25 -6.11
C ASP A 59 -6.78 -1.50 -6.76
N PRO A 60 -5.63 -2.15 -7.03
CA PRO A 60 -4.53 -1.52 -7.74
C PRO A 60 -4.92 -0.90 -9.09
N LEU A 61 -5.98 -1.40 -9.73
CA LEU A 61 -6.47 -0.90 -11.03
C LEU A 61 -7.22 0.43 -10.95
N ASP A 62 -7.53 0.93 -9.76
CA ASP A 62 -8.09 2.27 -9.60
C ASP A 62 -7.05 3.38 -9.86
N ASP A 63 -5.75 3.03 -9.85
CA ASP A 63 -4.66 3.91 -10.27
C ASP A 63 -4.49 3.87 -11.81
N GLU A 64 -4.59 5.04 -12.45
CA GLU A 64 -4.55 5.15 -13.92
C GLU A 64 -3.21 4.68 -14.51
N ASP A 65 -2.09 4.91 -13.82
CA ASP A 65 -0.76 4.50 -14.29
C ASP A 65 -0.62 2.98 -14.15
N ILE A 66 -1.07 2.38 -13.04
CA ILE A 66 -1.11 0.91 -12.89
C ILE A 66 -2.01 0.28 -13.95
N ALA A 67 -3.17 0.86 -14.21
CA ALA A 67 -4.10 0.36 -15.22
C ALA A 67 -3.52 0.44 -16.65
N GLU A 68 -2.78 1.51 -16.98
CA GLU A 68 -2.10 1.67 -18.27
C GLU A 68 -1.07 0.56 -18.51
N TYR A 69 -0.28 0.22 -17.48
CA TYR A 69 0.82 -0.74 -17.59
C TYR A 69 0.47 -2.16 -17.11
N TYR A 70 -0.76 -2.45 -16.69
CA TYR A 70 -1.13 -3.65 -15.93
C TYR A 70 -0.51 -4.98 -16.42
N ASP A 71 -0.65 -5.26 -17.72
CA ASP A 71 -0.14 -6.48 -18.35
C ASP A 71 1.38 -6.54 -18.43
N ASN A 72 2.04 -5.37 -18.40
CA ASN A 72 3.47 -5.18 -18.56
C ASN A 72 4.21 -4.86 -17.25
N ILE A 73 3.51 -4.69 -16.12
CA ILE A 73 4.14 -4.55 -14.81
C ILE A 73 4.91 -5.83 -14.50
N GLU A 74 6.23 -5.70 -14.37
CA GLU A 74 7.15 -6.76 -14.02
C GLU A 74 7.30 -6.88 -12.50
N GLU A 75 7.37 -5.75 -11.80
CA GLU A 75 7.60 -5.68 -10.35
C GLU A 75 7.01 -4.40 -9.74
N ILE A 76 6.54 -4.50 -8.50
CA ILE A 76 6.12 -3.38 -7.65
C ILE A 76 6.94 -3.45 -6.37
N ASN A 77 7.84 -2.49 -6.17
CA ASN A 77 8.69 -2.41 -5.00
C ASN A 77 8.04 -1.56 -3.91
N VAL A 78 7.98 -2.05 -2.66
CA VAL A 78 7.38 -1.30 -1.54
C VAL A 78 8.43 -0.44 -0.84
N ASN A 79 8.25 0.88 -0.92
CA ASN A 79 9.21 1.85 -0.38
C ASN A 79 8.93 2.18 1.08
N THR A 80 7.69 2.53 1.41
CA THR A 80 7.29 2.98 2.75
C THR A 80 5.78 2.82 2.92
N ILE A 81 5.36 2.47 4.13
CA ILE A 81 3.96 2.39 4.52
C ILE A 81 3.71 3.37 5.66
N LEU A 82 2.80 4.32 5.44
CA LEU A 82 2.46 5.36 6.41
C LEU A 82 0.99 5.25 6.80
N ALA A 83 0.71 5.21 8.09
CA ALA A 83 -0.62 5.44 8.64
C ALA A 83 -0.70 6.87 9.15
N THR A 84 -1.52 7.72 8.54
CA THR A 84 -1.66 9.15 8.86
C THR A 84 -3.02 9.44 9.45
N VAL A 85 -3.08 10.07 10.62
CA VAL A 85 -4.33 10.51 11.23
C VAL A 85 -4.85 11.73 10.49
N VAL A 86 -5.86 11.55 9.64
CA VAL A 86 -6.46 12.63 8.84
C VAL A 86 -7.48 13.41 9.65
N GLY A 87 -8.22 12.73 10.53
CA GLY A 87 -9.26 13.33 11.36
C GLY A 87 -9.45 12.59 12.68
N VAL A 88 -9.79 13.34 13.72
CA VAL A 88 -10.26 12.80 14.99
C VAL A 88 -11.22 13.81 15.63
N ASN A 89 -12.39 13.35 16.07
CA ASN A 89 -13.44 14.23 16.58
C ASN A 89 -13.32 14.57 18.09
N LYS A 90 -12.33 13.98 18.78
CA LYS A 90 -12.04 14.18 20.21
C LYS A 90 -10.54 14.38 20.48
N ASN A 91 -10.23 15.10 21.56
CA ASN A 91 -8.85 15.24 22.05
C ASN A 91 -8.49 14.08 22.98
N ASP A 92 -7.19 13.88 23.23
CA ASP A 92 -6.65 12.89 24.18
C ASP A 92 -7.05 11.43 23.86
N VAL A 93 -7.32 11.15 22.59
CA VAL A 93 -7.60 9.82 22.07
C VAL A 93 -6.28 9.07 21.91
N VAL A 94 -6.21 7.84 22.41
CA VAL A 94 -4.98 7.03 22.39
C VAL A 94 -5.33 5.63 21.94
N PHE A 95 -4.60 5.11 20.95
CA PHE A 95 -4.58 3.68 20.66
C PHE A 95 -3.64 2.98 21.63
N LYS A 96 -4.11 1.89 22.21
CA LYS A 96 -3.34 1.12 23.18
C LYS A 96 -2.30 0.26 22.49
N SER A 97 -1.18 0.02 23.18
CA SER A 97 -0.21 -1.02 22.77
C SER A 97 -0.93 -2.33 22.47
N GLY A 98 -0.58 -2.99 21.37
CA GLY A 98 -1.27 -4.18 20.87
C GLY A 98 -2.27 -3.90 19.74
N THR A 99 -2.67 -2.63 19.54
CA THR A 99 -3.34 -2.20 18.30
C THR A 99 -2.47 -2.58 17.10
N PHE A 100 -3.07 -3.05 16.02
CA PHE A 100 -2.34 -3.45 14.83
C PHE A 100 -3.00 -2.97 13.54
N PHE A 101 -2.14 -2.82 12.54
CA PHE A 101 -2.52 -2.61 11.14
C PHE A 101 -2.20 -3.86 10.36
N GLN A 102 -3.07 -4.25 9.45
CA GLN A 102 -2.87 -5.36 8.54
C GLN A 102 -3.01 -4.92 7.09
N ILE A 103 -2.20 -5.54 6.26
CA ILE A 103 -2.35 -5.55 4.81
C ILE A 103 -2.43 -7.03 4.44
N LEU A 104 -3.51 -7.46 3.81
CA LEU A 104 -3.77 -8.87 3.56
C LEU A 104 -4.49 -9.10 2.23
N ASP A 105 -4.27 -10.27 1.67
CA ASP A 105 -5.03 -10.79 0.54
C ASP A 105 -5.46 -12.25 0.82
N GLU A 106 -5.86 -12.98 -0.22
CA GLU A 106 -6.29 -14.38 -0.10
C GLU A 106 -5.21 -15.36 0.38
N ALA A 107 -3.92 -15.00 0.35
CA ALA A 107 -2.85 -15.94 0.74
C ALA A 107 -1.82 -15.39 1.74
N ASP A 108 -1.61 -14.08 1.83
CA ASP A 108 -0.64 -13.47 2.74
C ASP A 108 -1.29 -12.46 3.69
N THR A 109 -0.68 -12.31 4.86
CA THR A 109 -1.07 -11.30 5.86
C THR A 109 0.20 -10.70 6.48
N ALA A 110 0.37 -9.40 6.27
CA ALA A 110 1.36 -8.57 6.93
C ALA A 110 0.70 -7.89 8.14
N THR A 111 1.27 -8.03 9.34
CA THR A 111 0.70 -7.47 10.58
C THR A 111 1.71 -6.56 11.27
N PHE A 112 1.37 -5.29 11.44
CA PHE A 112 2.18 -4.27 12.09
C PHE A 112 1.57 -3.91 13.44
N THR A 113 2.18 -4.37 14.55
CA THR A 113 1.65 -4.15 15.90
C THR A 113 2.33 -2.95 16.56
N VAL A 114 1.50 -2.00 17.00
CA VAL A 114 1.89 -0.85 17.79
C VAL A 114 2.39 -1.33 19.16
N GLN A 115 3.67 -1.08 19.48
CA GLN A 115 4.32 -1.60 20.68
C GLN A 115 4.07 -0.75 21.93
N GLU A 116 3.79 0.55 21.75
CA GLU A 116 3.56 1.52 22.81
C GLU A 116 2.29 2.30 22.53
N ASP A 117 1.64 2.83 23.56
CA ASP A 117 0.45 3.68 23.38
C ASP A 117 0.70 4.80 22.36
N TRP A 118 -0.14 4.86 21.33
CA TRP A 118 -0.01 5.83 20.25
C TRP A 118 -1.08 6.92 20.36
N PRO A 119 -0.71 8.18 20.66
CA PRO A 119 -1.64 9.30 20.68
C PRO A 119 -2.19 9.59 19.29
N ILE A 120 -3.51 9.63 19.17
CA ILE A 120 -4.21 9.90 17.92
C ILE A 120 -4.43 11.41 17.81
N VAL A 121 -3.49 12.06 17.11
CA VAL A 121 -3.47 13.50 16.88
C VAL A 121 -3.52 13.76 15.39
N GLN A 122 -4.46 14.59 14.95
CA GLN A 122 -4.60 14.95 13.55
C GLN A 122 -3.27 15.48 12.95
N GLY A 123 -2.93 14.99 11.77
CA GLY A 123 -1.72 15.32 11.03
C GLY A 123 -0.47 14.57 11.47
N THR A 124 -0.56 13.66 12.45
CA THR A 124 0.56 12.77 12.81
C THR A 124 0.54 11.51 11.96
N SER A 125 1.73 10.96 11.70
CA SER A 125 1.91 9.73 10.93
C SER A 125 2.76 8.72 11.68
N LEU A 126 2.49 7.45 11.45
CA LEU A 126 3.26 6.31 11.93
C LEU A 126 3.81 5.53 10.73
N THR A 127 5.13 5.34 10.70
CA THR A 127 5.77 4.50 9.68
C THR A 127 5.68 3.05 10.08
N LEU A 128 4.85 2.25 9.40
CA LEU A 128 4.59 0.87 9.83
C LEU A 128 5.83 -0.04 9.75
N GLY A 129 6.81 0.28 8.91
CA GLY A 129 8.06 -0.48 8.80
C GLY A 129 8.90 -0.47 10.07
N GLU A 130 8.70 0.53 10.94
CA GLU A 130 9.37 0.62 12.24
C GLU A 130 8.77 -0.34 13.28
N LEU A 131 7.57 -0.90 13.01
CA LEU A 131 6.86 -1.83 13.89
C LEU A 131 7.15 -3.31 13.63
N GLY A 132 7.84 -3.63 12.52
CA GLY A 132 8.20 -5.01 12.17
C GLY A 132 8.65 -5.14 10.72
N THR A 133 9.96 -5.29 10.52
CA THR A 133 10.61 -5.30 9.19
C THR A 133 10.20 -6.50 8.32
N ASP A 134 9.97 -7.67 8.92
CA ASP A 134 9.66 -8.92 8.21
C ASP A 134 8.31 -8.89 7.49
N ASN A 135 7.48 -7.87 7.75
CA ASN A 135 6.19 -7.72 7.10
C ASN A 135 6.27 -6.99 5.76
N TYR A 136 7.35 -6.26 5.45
CA TYR A 136 7.46 -5.53 4.16
C TYR A 136 7.52 -6.49 2.98
N GLU A 137 8.27 -7.59 3.10
CA GLU A 137 8.34 -8.63 2.07
C GLU A 137 6.95 -9.22 1.77
N LYS A 138 6.10 -9.37 2.79
CA LYS A 138 4.72 -9.84 2.59
C LYS A 138 3.84 -8.81 1.89
N VAL A 139 3.98 -7.53 2.25
CA VAL A 139 3.25 -6.46 1.55
C VAL A 139 3.65 -6.41 0.09
N GLU A 140 4.95 -6.58 -0.21
CA GLU A 140 5.47 -6.66 -1.56
C GLU A 140 4.87 -7.85 -2.33
N LEU A 141 4.80 -9.04 -1.73
CA LEU A 141 4.11 -10.19 -2.33
C LEU A 141 2.63 -9.93 -2.60
N ILE A 142 1.94 -9.21 -1.70
CA ILE A 142 0.53 -8.86 -1.84
C ILE A 142 0.33 -7.91 -3.04
N VAL A 143 1.06 -6.79 -3.09
CA VAL A 143 0.89 -5.79 -4.16
C VAL A 143 1.30 -6.34 -5.53
N ASN A 144 2.34 -7.18 -5.60
CA ASN A 144 2.81 -7.79 -6.86
C ASN A 144 1.82 -8.78 -7.48
N ARG A 145 0.80 -9.24 -6.74
CA ARG A 145 -0.27 -10.05 -7.32
C ARG A 145 -1.22 -9.23 -8.19
N LYS A 146 -1.19 -7.88 -8.07
CA LYS A 146 -2.00 -6.95 -8.86
C LYS A 146 -3.50 -7.30 -8.80
N LYS A 147 -3.94 -7.71 -7.61
CA LYS A 147 -5.33 -8.02 -7.26
C LYS A 147 -5.74 -7.13 -6.11
N GLN A 148 -7.05 -7.04 -5.90
CA GLN A 148 -7.61 -6.42 -4.72
C GLN A 148 -7.02 -7.03 -3.43
N PHE A 149 -6.68 -6.16 -2.48
CA PHE A 149 -6.23 -6.52 -1.14
C PHE A 149 -6.90 -5.62 -0.11
N THR A 150 -6.92 -6.05 1.15
CA THR A 150 -7.57 -5.34 2.25
C THR A 150 -6.53 -4.70 3.14
N ILE A 151 -6.78 -3.46 3.54
CA ILE A 151 -6.12 -2.84 4.69
C ILE A 151 -7.07 -2.86 5.89
N ARG A 152 -6.53 -3.13 7.07
CA ARG A 152 -7.33 -3.25 8.30
C ARG A 152 -6.60 -2.65 9.48
N ALA A 153 -7.36 -2.03 10.39
CA ALA A 153 -6.91 -1.67 11.72
C ALA A 153 -7.81 -2.32 12.77
N GLU A 154 -7.20 -2.87 13.82
CA GLU A 154 -7.91 -3.42 14.96
C GLU A 154 -7.13 -3.16 16.24
N GLY A 155 -7.85 -2.87 17.31
CA GLY A 155 -7.23 -2.63 18.60
C GLY A 155 -8.20 -2.04 19.61
N GLU A 156 -7.61 -1.36 20.60
CA GLU A 156 -8.34 -0.73 21.68
C GLU A 156 -8.00 0.76 21.78
N CYS A 157 -8.99 1.57 22.14
CA CYS A 157 -8.85 2.99 22.37
C CYS A 157 -9.27 3.38 23.79
N THR A 158 -8.70 4.47 24.32
CA THR A 158 -9.03 5.05 25.62
C THR A 158 -10.39 5.75 25.68
N GLN A 159 -11.04 5.98 24.54
CA GLN A 159 -12.27 6.77 24.45
C GLN A 159 -13.36 6.12 23.63
N LYS A 160 -14.59 6.53 23.91
CA LYS A 160 -15.82 6.12 23.21
C LYS A 160 -16.52 7.33 22.61
N GLY A 161 -17.48 7.07 21.73
CA GLY A 161 -18.10 8.09 20.89
C GLY A 161 -17.06 8.85 20.08
N VAL A 162 -15.99 8.18 19.65
CA VAL A 162 -14.90 8.78 18.90
C VAL A 162 -14.99 8.28 17.46
N GLU A 163 -14.75 9.20 16.53
CA GLU A 163 -14.58 8.95 15.11
C GLU A 163 -13.14 9.35 14.77
N ILE A 164 -12.41 8.44 14.14
CA ILE A 164 -11.02 8.62 13.72
C ILE A 164 -10.95 8.21 12.26
N THR A 165 -10.31 9.03 11.44
CA THR A 165 -10.02 8.72 10.04
C THR A 165 -8.52 8.59 9.88
N ILE A 166 -8.06 7.43 9.43
CA ILE A 166 -6.64 7.15 9.15
C ILE A 166 -6.50 6.86 7.66
N ASP A 167 -5.64 7.61 6.98
CA ASP A 167 -5.19 7.29 5.63
C ASP A 167 -3.94 6.42 5.73
N LEU A 168 -4.03 5.20 5.20
CA LEU A 168 -2.91 4.28 5.10
C LEU A 168 -2.42 4.25 3.65
N GLY A 169 -1.22 4.79 3.43
CA GLY A 169 -0.57 4.86 2.12
C GLY A 169 0.61 3.91 2.01
N ILE A 170 0.59 3.06 1.00
CA ILE A 170 1.69 2.17 0.60
C ILE A 170 2.38 2.81 -0.61
N ARG A 171 3.51 3.47 -0.38
CA ARG A 171 4.31 4.09 -1.43
C ARG A 171 5.12 3.02 -2.13
N THR A 172 5.06 3.00 -3.46
CA THR A 172 5.73 2.00 -4.28
C THR A 172 6.46 2.63 -5.45
N THR A 173 7.45 1.89 -5.97
CA THR A 173 8.05 2.14 -7.27
C THR A 173 7.71 0.94 -8.16
N VAL A 174 7.05 1.21 -9.28
CA VAL A 174 6.57 0.21 -10.23
C VAL A 174 7.55 0.17 -11.40
N ILE A 175 7.94 -1.04 -11.80
CA ILE A 175 8.79 -1.31 -12.95
C ILE A 175 7.94 -2.03 -13.99
N ALA A 176 7.80 -1.43 -15.17
CA ALA A 176 6.98 -1.99 -16.25
C ALA A 176 7.71 -1.98 -17.60
N ASN A 177 7.37 -2.96 -18.43
CA ASN A 177 7.82 -2.99 -19.82
C ASN A 177 7.02 -1.98 -20.67
N PRO A 178 7.65 -1.12 -21.47
CA PRO A 178 6.93 -0.20 -22.35
C PRO A 178 6.28 -0.88 -23.58
N LEU A 179 6.53 -2.18 -23.80
CA LEU A 179 6.13 -2.92 -25.02
C LEU A 179 5.30 -4.17 -24.71
#